data_AF-A0AAE4ZIN8-F1
#
_entry.id   AF-A0AAE4ZIN8-F1
#
_cell.length_a   1.000
_cell.length_b   1.000
_cell.length_c   1.000
_cell.angle_alpha   90.00
_cell.angle_beta   90.00
_cell.angle_gamma   90.00
#
_symmetry.space_group_name_H-M   'P 1'
#
loop_
_entity.id
_entity.type
_entity.pdbx_description
1 polymer ?
#
loop_
_entity_poly.entity_id
_entity_poly.type
_entity_poly.pdbx_seq_one_letter_code
_entity_poly.pdbx_strand_id
1 'polypeptide(L)' 'LDGDTIFALATGTHETPLPDGVPAAFPRELPILDAVCTAAAQCVERAIVDAILSATTVAGIPGYRDVFPSAFGTSG' A
#
# COMPACT_ATOMS: atom_id res chain seq x y z
N LEU A 1 -8.81 -20.66 -4.65
CA LEU A 1 -9.12 -20.12 -3.32
C LEU A 1 -7.90 -19.32 -2.92
N ASP A 2 -8.09 -18.04 -2.61
CA ASP A 2 -6.97 -17.12 -2.41
C ASP A 2 -6.53 -17.16 -0.94
N GLY A 3 -5.22 -17.24 -0.73
CA GLY A 3 -4.58 -17.38 0.59
C GLY A 3 -4.06 -16.04 1.12
N ASP A 4 -4.76 -14.95 0.82
CA ASP A 4 -4.30 -13.59 1.07
C ASP A 4 -4.01 -13.35 2.56
N THR A 5 -2.81 -12.87 2.85
CA THR A 5 -2.34 -12.66 4.23
C THR A 5 -1.50 -11.39 4.28
N ILE A 6 -1.72 -10.55 5.30
CA ILE A 6 -0.93 -9.35 5.57
C ILE A 6 -0.26 -9.51 6.94
N PHE A 7 1.05 -9.25 7.00
CA PHE A 7 1.80 -9.15 8.24
C PHE A 7 2.10 -7.67 8.51
N ALA A 8 1.88 -7.23 9.75
CA ALA A 8 2.23 -5.88 10.20
C ALA A 8 3.34 -5.96 11.25
N LEU A 9 4.28 -5.01 11.21
CA LEU A 9 5.39 -4.89 12.15
C LEU A 9 5.56 -3.43 12.56
N ALA A 10 5.77 -3.19 13.85
CA ALA A 10 6.23 -1.92 14.38
C ALA A 10 7.67 -2.07 14.87
N THR A 11 8.59 -1.25 14.36
CA THR A 11 10.01 -1.28 14.77
C THR A 11 10.24 -0.72 16.17
N GLY A 12 9.29 0.06 16.70
CA GLY A 12 9.38 0.70 18.01
C GLY A 12 10.36 1.88 18.08
N THR A 13 10.81 2.41 16.94
CA THR A 13 11.85 3.44 16.87
C THR A 13 11.32 4.88 16.89
N HIS A 14 10.00 5.08 16.95
CA HIS A 14 9.37 6.39 16.96
C HIS A 14 8.22 6.43 17.95
N GLU A 15 8.23 7.41 18.86
CA GLU A 15 7.11 7.72 19.74
C GLU A 15 6.32 8.89 19.17
N THR A 16 5.00 8.75 19.14
CA THR A 16 4.09 9.79 18.62
C THR A 16 3.33 10.43 19.79
N PRO A 17 3.41 11.76 19.97
CA PRO A 17 2.60 12.46 20.96
C PRO A 17 1.11 12.23 20.72
N LEU A 18 0.33 12.10 21.80
CA LEU A 18 -1.11 11.93 21.68
C LEU A 18 -1.75 13.21 21.09
N PRO A 19 -2.61 13.10 20.06
CA PRO A 19 -3.33 14.22 19.50
C PRO A 19 -4.28 14.87 20.51
N ASP A 20 -4.36 16.19 20.48
CA ASP A 20 -5.37 16.96 21.21
C ASP A 20 -6.73 16.93 20.49
N GLY A 21 -7.78 17.34 21.20
CA GLY A 21 -9.11 17.53 20.59
C GLY A 21 -9.92 16.25 20.38
N VAL A 22 -9.43 15.10 20.81
CA VAL A 22 -10.20 13.84 20.80
C VAL A 22 -11.27 13.89 21.91
N PRO A 23 -12.56 13.71 21.58
CA PRO A 23 -13.61 13.66 22.61
C PRO A 23 -13.34 12.54 23.62
N ALA A 24 -13.63 12.77 24.90
CA ALA A 24 -13.34 11.83 25.99
C ALA A 24 -14.01 10.44 25.83
N ALA A 25 -15.01 10.33 24.96
CA ALA A 25 -15.66 9.06 24.62
C ALA A 25 -14.80 8.15 23.71
N PHE A 26 -13.71 8.67 23.13
CA PHE A 26 -12.82 7.93 22.23
C PHE A 26 -11.40 7.77 22.80
N PRO A 27 -10.68 6.70 22.42
CA PRO A 27 -9.25 6.58 22.71
C PRO A 27 -8.46 7.72 22.05
N ARG A 28 -7.50 8.32 22.78
CA ARG A 28 -6.74 9.48 22.28
C ARG A 28 -5.84 9.13 21.11
N GLU A 29 -5.44 7.88 20.98
CA GLU A 29 -4.64 7.33 19.90
C GLU A 29 -5.43 7.07 18.61
N LEU A 30 -6.77 7.20 18.63
CA LEU A 30 -7.61 6.89 17.47
C LEU A 30 -7.20 7.65 16.18
N PRO A 31 -6.85 8.95 16.21
CA PRO A 31 -6.38 9.64 15.00
C PRO A 31 -5.03 9.12 14.50
N ILE A 32 -4.15 8.63 15.39
CA ILE A 32 -2.89 8.00 14.99
C ILE A 32 -3.20 6.70 14.25
N LEU A 33 -4.08 5.87 14.82
CA LEU A 33 -4.48 4.60 14.20
C LEU A 33 -5.10 4.82 12.81
N ASP A 34 -6.00 5.78 12.68
CA ASP A 34 -6.61 6.15 11.39
C ASP A 34 -5.57 6.56 10.35
N ALA A 35 -4.62 7.43 10.73
CA ALA A 35 -3.54 7.86 9.85
C ALA A 35 -2.64 6.70 9.42
N VAL A 36 -2.26 5.80 10.34
CA VAL A 36 -1.42 4.63 10.05
C VAL A 36 -2.16 3.64 9.16
N CYS A 37 -3.42 3.34 9.44
CA CYS A 37 -4.23 2.43 8.62
C CYS A 37 -4.46 3.00 7.20
N THR A 38 -4.71 4.30 7.08
CA THR A 38 -4.82 4.98 5.78
C THR A 38 -3.52 4.86 4.98
N ALA A 39 -2.38 5.16 5.62
CA ALA A 39 -1.08 5.04 4.98
C ALA A 39 -0.78 3.58 4.58
N ALA A 40 -1.11 2.61 5.44
CA ALA A 40 -0.93 1.19 5.15
C ALA A 40 -1.73 0.76 3.91
N ALA A 41 -3.01 1.17 3.81
CA ALA A 41 -3.84 0.87 2.64
C ALA A 41 -3.24 1.44 1.35
N GLN A 42 -2.82 2.70 1.36
CA GLN A 42 -2.19 3.35 0.20
C GLN A 42 -0.86 2.69 -0.18
N CYS A 43 -0.05 2.30 0.79
CA CYS A 43 1.22 1.61 0.53
C CYS A 43 0.99 0.23 -0.09
N VAL A 44 0.01 -0.53 0.40
CA VAL A 44 -0.33 -1.85 -0.16
C VAL A 44 -0.90 -1.72 -1.58
N GLU A 45 -1.80 -0.77 -1.82
CA GLU A 45 -2.33 -0.46 -3.15
C GLU A 45 -1.21 -0.20 -4.15
N ARG A 46 -0.29 0.72 -3.80
CA ARG A 46 0.86 1.06 -4.64
C ARG A 46 1.79 -0.12 -4.86
N ALA A 47 2.09 -0.89 -3.82
CA ALA A 47 2.96 -2.06 -3.94
C ALA A 47 2.40 -3.11 -4.92
N ILE A 48 1.08 -3.32 -4.92
CA ILE A 48 0.42 -4.23 -5.87
C ILE A 48 0.53 -3.68 -7.31
N VAL A 49 0.26 -2.38 -7.50
CA VAL A 49 0.39 -1.74 -8.83
C VAL A 49 1.83 -1.82 -9.32
N ASP A 50 2.81 -1.49 -8.47
CA ASP A 50 4.22 -1.55 -8.80
C ASP A 50 4.66 -2.97 -9.17
N ALA A 51 4.16 -3.99 -8.47
CA ALA A 51 4.40 -5.39 -8.82
C ALA A 51 3.87 -5.75 -10.21
N ILE A 52 2.65 -5.31 -10.56
CA ILE A 52 2.06 -5.53 -11.89
C ILE A 52 2.87 -4.83 -12.99
N LEU A 53 3.29 -3.59 -12.73
CA LEU A 53 4.02 -2.79 -13.72
C LEU A 53 5.48 -3.22 -13.89
N SER A 54 6.09 -3.81 -12.85
CA SER A 54 7.47 -4.32 -12.88
C SER A 54 7.60 -5.76 -13.36
N ALA A 55 6.50 -6.52 -13.39
CA ALA A 55 6.49 -7.89 -13.87
C ALA A 55 6.94 -7.99 -15.34
N THR A 56 7.69 -9.05 -15.64
CA THR A 56 8.13 -9.38 -17.00
C THR A 56 7.45 -10.66 -17.48
N THR A 57 7.30 -10.80 -18.79
CA THR A 57 6.77 -12.03 -19.40
C THR A 57 7.64 -13.24 -19.05
N VAL A 58 7.02 -14.31 -18.56
CA VAL A 58 7.69 -15.59 -18.28
C VAL A 58 6.83 -16.73 -18.82
N ALA A 59 7.45 -17.70 -19.49
CA ALA A 59 6.80 -18.91 -20.02
C ALA A 59 5.53 -18.63 -20.85
N GLY A 60 5.51 -17.52 -21.61
CA GLY A 60 4.39 -17.14 -22.46
C GLY A 60 3.22 -16.46 -21.73
N ILE A 61 3.34 -16.21 -20.43
CA ILE A 61 2.37 -15.41 -19.66
C ILE A 61 2.79 -13.94 -19.76
N PRO A 62 2.02 -13.08 -20.44
CA PRO A 62 2.44 -11.72 -20.70
C PRO A 62 2.38 -10.86 -19.45
N GLY A 63 3.39 -9.99 -19.28
CA GLY A 63 3.34 -8.90 -18.30
C GLY A 63 2.36 -7.82 -18.75
N TYR A 64 1.88 -6.98 -17.82
CA TYR A 64 0.90 -5.94 -18.12
C TYR A 64 1.37 -4.98 -19.22
N ARG A 65 2.66 -4.60 -19.20
CA ARG A 65 3.25 -3.70 -20.19
C ARG A 65 3.28 -4.27 -21.61
N ASP A 66 3.38 -5.60 -21.73
CA ASP A 66 3.38 -6.29 -23.01
C ASP A 66 1.97 -6.34 -23.62
N VAL A 67 0.94 -6.42 -22.77
CA VAL A 67 -0.47 -6.41 -23.20
C VAL A 67 -0.94 -4.98 -23.53
N PHE A 68 -0.51 -3.98 -22.77
CA PHE A 68 -0.94 -2.59 -22.90
C PHE A 68 0.22 -1.61 -23.13
N PRO A 69 0.98 -1.76 -24.23
CA PRO A 69 2.14 -0.90 -24.48
C PRO A 69 1.76 0.58 -24.67
N SER A 70 0.57 0.87 -25.19
CA SER A 70 0.07 2.24 -25.39
C SER A 70 -0.09 3.03 -24.09
N ALA A 71 -0.24 2.36 -22.94
CA ALA A 71 -0.38 3.02 -21.64
C ALA A 71 0.92 3.68 -21.16
N PHE A 72 2.07 3.37 -21.77
CA PHE A 72 3.39 3.87 -21.37
C PHE A 72 3.97 4.93 -22.32
N GLY A 73 3.21 5.29 -23.36
CA GLY A 73 3.65 6.22 -24.40
C GLY A 73 4.66 5.60 -25.36
N THR A 74 4.65 6.08 -26.61
CA THR A 74 5.77 5.89 -27.53
C THR A 74 6.87 6.85 -27.15
N SER A 75 7.99 6.34 -26.64
CA SER A 75 9.27 7.05 -26.75
C SER A 75 9.59 7.14 -28.24
N GLY A 76 9.16 8.24 -28.87
CA GLY A 76 9.57 8.63 -30.21
C GLY A 76 10.97 9.20 -30.23
#